data_AF-A0A962AT50-F1
#
_entry.id   AF-A0A962AT50-F1
#
_cell.length_a   1.000
_cell.length_b   1.000
_cell.length_c   1.000
_cell.angle_alpha   90.00
_cell.angle_beta   90.00
_cell.angle_gamma   90.00
#
_symmetry.space_group_name_H-M   'P 1'
#
loop_
_entity.id
_entity.type
_entity.pdbx_description
1 polymer ?
#
loop_
_entity_poly.entity_id
_entity_poly.type
_entity_poly.pdbx_seq_one_letter_code
_entity_poly.pdbx_strand_id
1 'polypeptide(L)' 'MAVSANRLELLQIADAVAREKSIDKSIVIASMEDALQKAARLRYGQETEVRAEINQKTGEVRFSRLLNVVELVDNDA' A
#
# COMPACT_ATOMS: atom_id res chain seq x y z
N MET A 1 -11.57 -5.25 -18.14
CA MET A 1 -10.75 -4.01 -18.14
C MET A 1 -10.95 -3.32 -16.80
N ALA A 2 -10.12 -3.63 -15.81
CA ALA A 2 -10.30 -3.12 -14.44
C ALA A 2 -9.24 -2.06 -14.15
N VAL A 3 -9.71 -0.82 -14.09
CA VAL A 3 -9.19 0.28 -13.25
C VAL A 3 -7.67 0.49 -13.30
N SER A 4 -7.15 0.84 -14.46
CA SER A 4 -5.93 1.64 -14.55
C SER A 4 -6.28 3.12 -14.39
N ALA A 5 -6.88 3.50 -13.26
CA ALA A 5 -6.91 4.91 -12.85
C ALA A 5 -5.45 5.31 -12.65
N ASN A 6 -4.92 5.82 -13.75
CA ASN A 6 -3.60 6.29 -14.07
C ASN A 6 -2.65 6.37 -12.86
N ARG A 7 -1.62 5.52 -12.80
CA ARG A 7 -0.57 5.58 -11.76
C ARG A 7 -0.02 7.00 -11.53
N LEU A 8 -0.06 7.81 -12.59
CA LEU A 8 0.32 9.22 -12.58
C LEU A 8 -0.66 10.11 -11.80
N GLU A 9 -1.97 9.85 -11.86
CA GLU A 9 -2.99 10.56 -11.09
C GLU A 9 -2.82 10.32 -9.59
N LEU A 10 -2.44 9.11 -9.19
CA LEU A 10 -2.17 8.81 -7.77
C LEU A 10 -1.03 9.67 -7.22
N LEU A 11 0.07 9.79 -7.97
CA LEU A 11 1.19 10.64 -7.57
C LEU A 11 0.82 12.14 -7.58
N GLN A 12 -0.01 12.57 -8.52
CA GLN A 12 -0.50 13.96 -8.59
C GLN A 12 -1.42 14.31 -7.42
N ILE A 13 -2.31 13.39 -7.02
CA ILE A 13 -3.16 13.56 -5.85
C ILE A 13 -2.29 13.64 -4.60
N ALA A 14 -1.28 12.78 -4.47
CA ALA A 14 -0.33 12.82 -3.36
C ALA A 14 0.41 14.18 -3.29
N ASP A 15 0.86 14.70 -4.43
CA ASP A 15 1.49 16.03 -4.52
C ASP A 15 0.54 17.17 -4.15
N ALA A 16 -0.71 17.12 -4.62
CA ALA A 16 -1.71 18.12 -4.30
C ALA A 16 -2.02 18.17 -2.81
N VAL A 17 -2.19 17.00 -2.18
CA VAL A 17 -2.44 16.87 -0.74
C VAL A 17 -1.23 17.32 0.08
N ALA A 18 -0.02 16.94 -0.34
CA ALA A 18 1.22 17.36 0.30
C ALA A 18 1.35 18.90 0.32
N ARG A 19 1.03 19.55 -0.81
CA ARG A 19 1.05 21.01 -0.93
C ARG A 19 -0.06 21.69 -0.11
N GLU A 20 -1.27 21.12 -0.09
CA GLU A 20 -2.38 21.66 0.68
C GLU A 20 -2.12 21.63 2.18
N LYS A 21 -1.56 20.51 2.67
CA LYS A 21 -1.28 20.32 4.10
C LYS A 21 0.12 20.77 4.51
N SER A 22 0.93 21.28 3.58
CA SER A 22 2.33 21.70 3.80
C SER A 22 3.17 20.61 4.49
N ILE A 23 3.03 19.37 4.03
CA ILE A 23 3.77 18.20 4.53
C ILE A 23 4.56 17.57 3.39
N ASP A 24 5.58 16.78 3.74
CA ASP A 24 6.38 16.08 2.74
C ASP A 24 5.55 15.03 1.99
N LYS A 25 5.73 14.96 0.67
CA LYS A 25 5.06 13.97 -0.20
C LYS A 25 5.29 12.53 0.28
N SER A 26 6.47 12.23 0.80
CA SER A 26 6.81 10.90 1.34
C SER A 26 5.88 10.48 2.48
N ILE A 27 5.46 11.42 3.33
CA ILE A 27 4.52 11.16 4.43
C ILE A 27 3.12 10.84 3.89
N VAL A 28 2.70 11.56 2.85
CA VAL A 28 1.41 11.31 2.18
C VAL A 28 1.43 9.93 1.54
N ILE A 29 2.52 9.58 0.83
CA ILE A 29 2.67 8.27 0.18
C ILE A 29 2.68 7.14 1.23
N ALA A 30 3.42 7.28 2.32
CA ALA A 30 3.42 6.30 3.41
C ALA A 30 2.02 6.12 4.01
N SER A 31 1.27 7.21 4.19
CA SER A 31 -0.11 7.15 4.68
C SER A 31 -1.05 6.42 3.68
N MET A 32 -0.82 6.61 2.38
CA MET A 32 -1.56 5.90 1.33
C MET A 32 -1.20 4.41 1.30
N GLU A 33 0.08 4.05 1.50
CA GLU A 33 0.53 2.67 1.65
C GLU A 33 -0.18 1.98 2.82
N ASP A 34 -0.21 2.61 3.99
CA ASP A 34 -0.92 2.10 5.18
C ASP A 34 -2.42 1.92 4.92
N ALA A 35 -3.06 2.87 4.23
CA ALA A 35 -4.46 2.78 3.84
C ALA A 35 -4.71 1.59 2.90
N LEU A 36 -3.81 1.37 1.92
CA LEU A 36 -3.88 0.23 1.00
C LEU A 36 -3.64 -1.10 1.73
N GLN A 37 -2.71 -1.16 2.69
CA GLN A 37 -2.49 -2.34 3.52
C GLN A 37 -3.74 -2.67 4.33
N LYS A 38 -4.37 -1.68 4.96
CA LYS A 38 -5.62 -1.86 5.70
C LYS A 38 -6.75 -2.35 4.81
N ALA A 39 -6.89 -1.79 3.60
CA ALA A 39 -7.86 -2.25 2.61
C ALA A 39 -7.59 -3.71 2.16
N ALA A 40 -6.32 -4.08 2.01
CA ALA A 40 -5.93 -5.44 1.66
C ALA A 40 -6.25 -6.42 2.80
N ARG A 41 -5.96 -6.08 4.07
CA ARG A 41 -6.33 -6.89 5.24
C ARG A 41 -7.84 -7.14 5.33
N LEU A 42 -8.65 -6.12 5.04
CA LEU A 42 -10.11 -6.28 4.98
C LEU A 42 -10.57 -7.26 3.89
N ARG A 43 -9.84 -7.34 2.77
CA ARG A 43 -10.17 -8.22 1.64
C ARG A 43 -9.65 -9.65 1.81
N TYR A 44 -8.45 -9.83 2.38
CA TYR A 44 -7.74 -11.10 2.45
C TYR A 44 -7.73 -11.74 3.86
N GLY A 45 -8.44 -11.14 4.81
CA GLY A 45 -8.50 -11.58 6.20
C GLY A 45 -7.52 -10.80 7.08
N GLN A 46 -7.94 -10.47 8.30
CA GLN A 46 -7.13 -9.69 9.25
C GLN A 46 -5.87 -10.41 9.71
N GLU A 47 -5.89 -11.74 9.66
CA GLU A 47 -4.76 -12.63 9.96
C GLU A 47 -3.69 -12.62 8.86
N THR A 48 -4.03 -12.12 7.65
CA THR A 48 -3.07 -12.05 6.54
C THR A 48 -2.30 -10.74 6.61
N GLU A 49 -1.00 -10.84 6.92
CA GLU A 49 -0.12 -9.70 6.84
C GLU A 49 0.18 -9.35 5.38
N VAL A 50 -0.40 -8.25 4.90
CA VAL A 50 -0.15 -7.72 3.55
C VAL A 50 0.60 -6.40 3.67
N ARG A 51 1.70 -6.30 2.93
CA ARG A 51 2.48 -5.08 2.73
C ARG A 51 2.18 -4.50 1.36
N ALA A 52 1.91 -3.21 1.32
CA ALA A 52 1.71 -2.44 0.10
C ALA A 52 2.81 -1.39 0.01
N GLU A 53 3.44 -1.27 -1.17
CA GLU A 53 4.50 -0.32 -1.44
C GLU A 53 4.20 0.43 -2.74
N ILE A 54 4.41 1.75 -2.74
CA ILE A 54 4.19 2.65 -3.86
C ILE A 54 5.54 3.20 -4.32
N ASN A 55 5.89 2.96 -5.57
CA ASN A 55 7.07 3.56 -6.17
C ASN A 55 6.83 5.05 -6.44
N GLN A 56 7.55 5.91 -5.72
CA GLN A 56 7.38 7.37 -5.79
C GLN A 56 7.72 7.98 -7.16
N LYS A 57 8.47 7.27 -8.02
CA LYS A 57 8.84 7.73 -9.36
C LYS A 57 7.88 7.25 -10.45
N THR A 58 7.41 6.02 -10.34
CA THR A 58 6.61 5.37 -11.40
C THR A 58 5.12 5.27 -11.06
N GLY A 59 4.76 5.44 -9.78
CA GLY A 59 3.40 5.23 -9.26
C GLY A 59 2.99 3.76 -9.27
N GLU A 60 3.92 2.83 -9.47
CA GLU A 60 3.64 1.40 -9.40
C GLU A 60 3.33 1.00 -7.95
N VAL A 61 2.22 0.29 -7.75
CA VAL A 61 1.83 -0.26 -6.45
C VAL A 61 2.10 -1.76 -6.44
N ARG A 62 2.86 -2.23 -5.46
CA ARG A 62 3.16 -3.64 -5.26
C ARG A 62 2.55 -4.13 -3.95
N PHE A 63 1.94 -5.31 -3.99
CA PHE A 63 1.46 -6.00 -2.80
C PHE A 63 2.32 -7.23 -2.55
N SER A 64 2.65 -7.49 -1.29
CA SER A 64 3.38 -8.68 -0.87
C SER A 64 2.73 -9.23 0.39
N ARG A 65 2.50 -10.54 0.42
CA ARG A 65 2.08 -11.24 1.63
C ARG A 65 3.32 -11.55 2.44
N LEU A 66 3.35 -11.12 3.69
CA LEU A 66 4.38 -11.48 4.64
C LEU A 66 3.94 -12.73 5.39
N LEU A 67 4.87 -13.66 5.58
CA LEU A 67 4.70 -14.85 6.40
C LEU A 67 5.78 -14.83 7.46
N ASN A 68 5.41 -15.15 8.70
CA ASN A 68 6.39 -15.29 9.76
C ASN A 68 7.12 -16.62 9.59
N VAL A 69 8.46 -16.57 9.50
CA VAL A 69 9.30 -17.77 9.39
C VAL A 69 9.51 -18.33 10.79
N VAL A 70 8.92 -19.47 11.07
CA VAL A 70 8.97 -20.16 12.37
C VAL A 70 9.51 -21.58 12.20
N GLU A 71 10.17 -22.11 13.22
CA GLU A 71 10.71 -23.48 13.20
C GLU A 71 9.61 -24.55 13.20
N LEU A 72 8.47 -24.26 13.84
CA LEU A 72 7.27 -25.10 13.86
C LEU A 72 6.09 -24.28 13.37
N VAL A 73 5.53 -24.69 12.24
CA VAL A 73 4.35 -24.06 11.64
C VAL A 73 3.11 -24.66 12.30
N ASP A 74 2.37 -23.83 13.03
CA ASP A 74 1.17 -24.24 13.79
C ASP A 74 -0.13 -24.05 12.99
N ASN A 75 -0.04 -23.60 11.73
CA ASN A 75 -1.18 -23.26 10.88
C ASN A 75 -1.09 -24.02 9.55
N ASP A 76 -2.01 -24.97 9.33
CA ASP A 76 -2.17 -25.63 8.03
C ASP A 76 -2.80 -24.66 7.02
N ALA A 77 -2.35 -24.75 5.77
CA ALA A 77 -2.68 -23.83 4.67
C ALA A 77 -4.16 -23.80 4.28
#